data_AF-A0A9C9BZU9-F1
#
_entry.id   AF-A0A9C9BZU9-F1
#
_cell.length_a   1.000
_cell.length_b   1.000
_cell.length_c   1.000
_cell.angle_alpha   90.00
_cell.angle_beta   90.00
_cell.angle_gamma   90.00
#
_symmetry.space_group_name_H-M   'P 1'
#
loop_
_entity.id
_entity.type
_entity.pdbx_description
1 polymer ?
#
loop_
_entity_poly.entity_id
_entity_poly.type
_entity_poly.pdbx_seq_one_letter_code
_entity_poly.pdbx_strand_id
1 'polypeptide(L)' 'MKLLLVSDIHGNFPALKAVAAKLNAASCDGIINTGDSTVYA' A
#
# COMPACT_ATOMS: atom_id res chain seq x y z
N MET A 1 -7.78 7.66 -14.54
CA MET A 1 -6.44 7.64 -13.92
C MET A 1 -6.58 7.79 -12.41
N LYS A 2 -6.35 6.72 -11.66
CA LYS A 2 -6.42 6.65 -10.19
C LYS A 2 -5.08 6.14 -9.67
N LEU A 3 -4.47 6.89 -8.75
CA LEU A 3 -3.24 6.51 -8.06
C LEU A 3 -3.56 6.16 -6.61
N LEU A 4 -3.09 5.02 -6.15
CA LEU A 4 -3.09 4.67 -4.72
C LEU A 4 -1.78 5.16 -4.11
N LEU A 5 -1.86 6.10 -3.17
CA LEU A 5 -0.72 6.51 -2.36
C LEU A 5 -0.76 5.75 -1.03
N VAL A 6 0.34 5.10 -0.70
CA VAL A 6 0.58 4.44 0.59
C VAL A 6 1.89 4.96 1.19
N SER A 7 2.00 4.98 2.51
CA SER A 7 3.21 5.40 3.23
C SER A 7 3.39 4.51 4.44
N ASP A 8 4.65 4.33 4.85
CA ASP A 8 5.05 3.77 6.15
C ASP A 8 4.36 2.44 6.49
N ILE A 9 4.51 1.48 5.58
CA ILE A 9 3.95 0.13 5.72
C ILE A 9 4.61 -0.59 6.91
N HIS A 10 5.90 -0.36 7.14
CA HIS A 10 6.68 -0.95 8.25
C HIS A 10 6.50 -2.47 8.38
N GLY A 11 6.40 -3.18 7.26
CA GLY A 11 6.18 -4.63 7.23
C GLY A 11 4.80 -5.10 7.70
N ASN A 12 3.82 -4.21 7.88
CA ASN A 12 2.45 -4.56 8.27
C ASN A 12 1.65 -5.11 7.08
N PHE A 13 2.05 -6.28 6.61
CA PHE A 13 1.38 -6.99 5.51
C PHE A 13 -0.11 -7.27 5.76
N PRO A 14 -0.59 -7.57 6.99
CA PRO A 14 -2.01 -7.70 7.26
C PRO A 14 -2.82 -6.43 6.94
N ALA A 15 -2.33 -5.25 7.35
CA ALA A 15 -2.97 -3.98 7.04
C ALA A 15 -2.99 -3.71 5.53
N LEU A 16 -1.86 -3.97 4.85
CA LEU A 16 -1.77 -3.81 3.40
C LEU A 16 -2.77 -4.70 2.65
N LYS A 17 -2.96 -5.95 3.10
CA LYS A 17 -3.97 -6.87 2.54
C LYS A 17 -5.40 -6.36 2.74
N ALA A 18 -5.71 -5.79 3.90
CA ALA A 18 -7.01 -5.20 4.18
C ALA A 18 -7.31 -3.99 3.27
N VAL A 19 -6.31 -3.14 3.02
CA VAL A 19 -6.42 -2.00 2.09
C VAL A 19 -6.65 -2.50 0.66
N ALA A 20 -5.88 -3.50 0.20
CA ALA A 20 -6.03 -4.07 -1.13
C ALA A 20 -7.42 -4.67 -1.37
N ALA A 21 -7.99 -5.34 -0.37
CA ALA A 21 -9.35 -5.88 -0.43
C ALA A 21 -10.42 -4.79 -0.45
N LYS A 22 -10.25 -3.71 0.33
CA LYS A 22 -11.23 -2.62 0.41
C LYS A 22 -11.30 -1.77 -0.86
N LEU A 23 -10.15 -1.45 -1.45
CA LEU A 23 -10.07 -0.50 -2.56
C LEU A 23 -10.14 -1.15 -3.95
N ASN A 24 -10.19 -2.49 -4.03
CA ASN A 24 -9.93 -3.23 -5.26
C ASN A 24 -8.68 -2.65 -5.95
N ALA A 25 -7.50 -2.97 -5.43
CA ALA A 25 -6.23 -2.39 -5.88
C ALA A 25 -5.99 -2.51 -7.40
N ALA A 26 -6.58 -3.51 -8.07
CA ALA A 26 -6.53 -3.67 -9.52
C ALA A 26 -7.27 -2.57 -10.30
N SER A 27 -8.08 -1.75 -9.63
CA SER A 27 -8.76 -0.58 -10.21
C SER A 27 -7.91 0.70 -10.20
N CYS A 28 -6.72 0.66 -9.61
CA CYS A 28 -5.75 1.74 -9.65
C CYS A 28 -4.81 1.56 -10.84
N ASP A 29 -4.55 2.64 -11.57
CA ASP A 29 -3.60 2.64 -12.69
C ASP A 29 -2.14 2.63 -12.19
N GLY A 30 -1.94 2.99 -10.92
CA GLY A 30 -0.64 2.93 -10.26
C GLY A 30 -0.75 2.94 -8.75
N ILE A 31 0.24 2.35 -8.09
CA ILE A 31 0.41 2.36 -6.63
C ILE A 31 1.79 2.94 -6.34
N ILE A 32 1.85 3.97 -5.51
CA ILE A 32 3.08 4.66 -5.13
C ILE A 32 3.23 4.54 -3.62
N ASN A 33 4.35 3.96 -3.18
CA ASN A 33 4.77 4.02 -1.79
C ASN A 33 5.70 5.22 -1.60
N THR A 34 5.39 6.09 -0.63
CA THR A 34 6.18 7.29 -0.30
C THR A 34 7.01 7.15 0.97
N GLY A 35 6.81 6.08 1.74
CA GLY A 35 7.48 5.87 3.04
C GLY A 35 8.12 4.49 3.14
N ASP A 36 8.44 4.07 4.36
CA ASP A 36 9.22 2.84 4.57
C ASP A 36 8.36 1.57 4.38
N SER A 37 8.71 0.78 3.37
CA SER A 37 8.06 -0.52 3.12
C SER A 37 8.29 -1.50 4.28
N THR A 38 9.52 -1.52 4.77
CA THR A 38 10.02 -2.37 5.85
C THR A 38 11.01 -1.57 6.68
N VAL A 39 11.08 -1.83 7.98
CA VAL A 39 12.13 -1.30 8.85
C VAL A 39 13.11 -2.41 9.19
N TYR A 40 14.41 -2.10 9.20
CA TYR A 40 15.42 -2.95 9.82
C TYR A 40 15.53 -2.53 11.29
N ALA A 41 15.51 -3.52 12.20
CA ALA A 41 15.93 -3.33 13.58
C ALA A 41 17.44 -3.57 13.70
#